data_AF-A0A954PFJ8-F1
#
_entry.id   AF-A0A954PFJ8-F1
#
_cell.length_a   1.000
_cell.length_b   1.000
_cell.length_c   1.000
_cell.angle_alpha   90.00
_cell.angle_beta   90.00
_cell.angle_gamma   90.00
#
_symmetry.space_group_name_H-M   'P 1'
#
loop_
_entity.id
_entity.type
_entity.pdbx_description
1 polymer ?
#
loop_
_entity_poly.entity_id
_entity_poly.type
_entity_poly.pdbx_seq_one_letter_code
_entity_poly.pdbx_strand_id
1 'polypeptide(L)'
;MVLNTTMSARETNLIDRRKSGLLGYDFALLGLRAKEARVEVIRRAARETAEKIQDRFPNKFEQDGLIGELATSTYRLLDPRKRSEQMERVQLSVFSEADLELQKLSSRSLLAPETNLVVAELAD
;
A
#
# COMPACT_ATOMS: atom_id res chain seq x y z
N MET A 1 9.36 -30.30 -30.65
CA MET A 1 8.21 -29.38 -30.56
C MET A 1 8.45 -28.46 -29.38
N VAL A 2 8.77 -27.20 -29.61
CA VAL A 2 8.89 -26.19 -28.54
C VAL A 2 7.72 -25.24 -28.71
N LEU A 3 6.81 -25.24 -27.74
CA LEU A 3 5.66 -24.35 -27.70
C LEU A 3 6.16 -22.95 -27.32
N ASN A 4 6.30 -22.07 -28.30
CA ASN A 4 6.48 -20.64 -28.04
C ASN A 4 5.12 -20.05 -27.67
N THR A 5 4.87 -19.97 -26.36
CA THR A 5 3.75 -19.20 -25.81
C THR A 5 4.00 -17.72 -26.09
N THR A 6 3.31 -17.18 -27.10
CA THR A 6 3.25 -15.74 -27.35
C THR A 6 2.52 -15.08 -26.19
N MET A 7 3.28 -14.55 -25.22
CA MET A 7 2.72 -13.69 -24.18
C MET A 7 2.13 -12.43 -24.80
N SER A 8 0.91 -12.12 -24.39
CA SER A 8 0.11 -11.02 -24.92
C SER A 8 0.75 -9.68 -24.58
N ALA A 9 0.72 -8.71 -25.49
CA ALA A 9 1.22 -7.35 -25.28
C ALA A 9 0.56 -6.59 -24.10
N ARG A 10 -0.55 -7.13 -23.58
CA ARG A 10 -1.20 -6.66 -22.33
C ARG A 10 -0.45 -7.09 -21.07
N GLU A 11 0.15 -8.28 -21.06
CA GLU A 11 0.89 -8.81 -19.91
C GLU A 11 2.28 -8.16 -19.79
N THR A 12 2.93 -7.85 -20.92
CA THR A 12 4.21 -7.14 -20.93
C THR A 12 4.11 -5.74 -20.34
N ASN A 13 3.00 -5.02 -20.54
CA ASN A 13 2.75 -3.71 -19.93
C ASN A 13 2.57 -3.78 -18.40
N LEU A 14 2.01 -4.88 -17.87
CA LEU A 14 1.88 -5.07 -16.42
C LEU A 14 3.23 -5.39 -15.76
N ILE A 15 4.12 -6.09 -16.47
CA ILE A 15 5.44 -6.48 -15.97
C ILE A 15 6.41 -5.29 -15.97
N ASP A 16 6.28 -4.36 -16.92
CA ASP A 16 7.17 -3.20 -17.00
C ASP A 16 6.87 -2.13 -15.93
N ARG A 17 5.59 -1.98 -15.51
CA ARG A 17 5.22 -1.15 -14.34
C ARG A 17 5.85 -1.62 -13.04
N ARG A 18 6.09 -2.93 -12.88
CA ARG A 18 6.74 -3.49 -11.69
C ARG A 18 8.23 -3.14 -11.59
N LYS A 19 8.86 -2.67 -12.68
CA LYS A 19 10.28 -2.30 -12.72
C LYS A 19 10.57 -0.86 -12.32
N SER A 20 9.58 0.03 -12.17
CA SER A 20 9.89 1.39 -11.71
C SER A 20 9.88 1.44 -10.18
N GLY A 21 11.06 1.37 -9.57
CA GLY A 21 11.30 1.84 -8.20
C GLY A 21 11.14 3.37 -8.05
N LEU A 22 10.24 3.98 -8.82
CA LEU A 22 9.98 5.41 -8.86
C LEU A 22 8.65 5.66 -8.15
N LEU A 23 8.73 6.31 -6.99
CA LEU A 23 7.56 6.75 -6.21
C LEU A 23 6.58 7.62 -7.03
N GLY A 24 6.99 8.14 -8.20
CA GLY A 24 6.12 8.87 -9.11
C GLY A 24 4.87 8.08 -9.54
N TYR A 25 4.99 6.77 -9.77
CA TYR A 25 3.82 5.93 -10.04
C TYR A 25 2.91 5.84 -8.81
N ASP A 26 3.51 5.55 -7.64
CA ASP A 26 2.78 5.39 -6.40
C ASP A 26 2.01 6.69 -6.05
N PHE A 27 2.65 7.86 -6.25
CA PHE A 27 2.01 9.17 -6.10
C PHE A 27 0.85 9.38 -7.06
N ALA A 28 1.04 9.04 -8.34
CA ALA A 28 -0.01 9.17 -9.34
C ALA A 28 -1.21 8.28 -9.04
N LEU A 29 -0.98 7.05 -8.57
CA LEU A 29 -2.05 6.12 -8.19
C LEU A 29 -2.93 6.68 -7.07
N LEU A 30 -2.33 7.33 -6.07
CA LEU A 30 -3.06 7.97 -4.97
C LEU A 30 -3.55 9.40 -5.31
N GLY A 31 -3.23 9.92 -6.50
CA GLY A 31 -3.59 11.29 -6.89
C GLY A 31 -2.88 12.38 -6.07
N LEU A 32 -1.67 12.10 -5.60
CA LEU A 32 -0.89 12.99 -4.73
C LEU A 32 0.29 13.62 -5.46
N ARG A 33 0.71 14.81 -5.01
CA ARG A 33 2.02 15.37 -5.35
C ARG A 33 3.03 15.02 -4.25
N ALA A 34 4.30 14.88 -4.63
CA ALA A 34 5.37 14.57 -3.67
C ALA A 34 5.44 15.54 -2.48
N LYS A 35 5.14 16.82 -2.72
CA LYS A 35 5.13 17.90 -1.70
C LYS A 35 3.93 17.85 -0.73
N GLU A 36 2.91 17.05 -1.03
CA GLU A 36 1.65 16.97 -0.27
C GLU A 36 1.60 15.71 0.61
N ALA A 37 2.68 14.93 0.61
CA ALA A 37 2.70 13.53 1.04
C ALA A 37 2.98 13.30 2.53
N ARG A 38 2.24 13.98 3.41
CA ARG A 38 2.24 13.67 4.85
C ARG A 38 1.53 12.33 5.11
N VAL A 39 1.86 11.66 6.21
CA VAL A 39 1.30 10.34 6.58
C VAL A 39 -0.24 10.33 6.51
N GLU A 40 -0.89 11.30 7.15
CA GLU A 40 -2.35 11.39 7.18
C GLU A 40 -2.96 11.62 5.79
N VAL A 41 -2.30 12.41 4.96
CA VAL A 41 -2.74 12.70 3.59
C VAL A 41 -2.64 11.44 2.73
N ILE A 42 -1.53 10.70 2.85
CA ILE A 42 -1.35 9.41 2.16
C ILE A 42 -2.42 8.41 2.60
N ARG A 43 -2.65 8.25 3.91
CA ARG A 43 -3.68 7.33 4.43
C ARG A 43 -5.09 7.70 3.97
N ARG A 44 -5.42 9.00 3.98
CA ARG A 44 -6.72 9.49 3.51
C ARG A 44 -6.89 9.22 2.01
N ALA A 45 -5.90 9.58 1.19
CA ALA A 45 -5.94 9.33 -0.25
C ALA A 45 -6.04 7.83 -0.58
N ALA A 46 -5.34 6.98 0.17
CA ALA A 46 -5.45 5.53 0.03
C ALA A 46 -6.86 5.03 0.35
N ARG A 47 -7.49 5.51 1.43
CA ARG A 47 -8.88 5.17 1.78
C ARG A 47 -9.86 5.58 0.68
N GLU A 48 -9.81 6.84 0.25
CA GLU A 48 -10.68 7.37 -0.81
C GLU A 48 -10.48 6.63 -2.13
N THR A 49 -9.25 6.21 -2.43
CA THR A 49 -8.94 5.44 -3.64
C THR A 49 -9.46 4.01 -3.53
N ALA A 50 -9.34 3.39 -2.35
CA ALA A 50 -9.89 2.07 -2.09
C ALA A 50 -11.42 2.10 -2.29
N GLU A 51 -12.14 3.03 -1.67
CA GLU A 51 -13.59 3.21 -1.84
C GLU A 51 -13.97 3.32 -3.32
N LYS A 52 -13.27 4.16 -4.09
CA LYS A 52 -13.49 4.29 -5.55
C LYS A 52 -13.26 2.99 -6.31
N ILE A 53 -12.29 2.17 -5.92
CA ILE A 53 -12.06 0.85 -6.52
C ILE A 53 -13.22 -0.08 -6.19
N GLN A 54 -13.68 -0.11 -4.93
CA GLN A 54 -14.80 -0.96 -4.53
C GLN A 54 -16.10 -0.57 -5.25
N ASP A 55 -16.35 0.72 -5.43
CA ASP A 55 -17.55 1.22 -6.11
C ASP A 55 -17.55 0.98 -7.63
N ARG A 56 -16.37 1.06 -8.26
CA ARG A 56 -16.25 0.97 -9.73
C ARG A 56 -16.06 -0.44 -10.26
N PHE A 57 -15.52 -1.35 -9.46
CA PHE A 57 -15.19 -2.71 -9.88
C PHE A 57 -16.02 -3.73 -9.09
N PRO A 58 -17.19 -4.15 -9.62
CA PRO A 58 -18.05 -5.14 -8.95
C PRO A 58 -17.46 -6.56 -8.98
N ASN A 59 -16.45 -6.82 -9.83
CA ASN A 59 -15.75 -8.09 -9.87
C ASN A 59 -14.67 -8.15 -8.79
N LYS A 60 -14.84 -9.08 -7.85
CA LYS A 60 -13.93 -9.28 -6.72
C LYS A 60 -12.49 -9.58 -7.13
N PHE A 61 -12.25 -10.33 -8.22
CA PHE A 61 -10.89 -10.67 -8.64
C PHE A 61 -10.11 -9.45 -9.14
N GLU A 62 -10.76 -8.59 -9.93
CA GLU A 62 -10.16 -7.34 -10.41
C GLU A 62 -9.95 -6.35 -9.27
N GLN A 63 -10.92 -6.29 -8.35
CA GLN A 63 -10.84 -5.49 -7.13
C GLN A 63 -9.64 -5.89 -6.27
N ASP A 64 -9.47 -7.19 -5.98
CA ASP A 64 -8.38 -7.70 -5.16
C ASP A 64 -7.00 -7.34 -5.75
N GLY A 65 -6.85 -7.43 -7.07
CA GLY A 65 -5.63 -7.02 -7.77
C GLY A 65 -5.31 -5.54 -7.59
N LEU A 66 -6.31 -4.67 -7.79
CA LEU A 66 -6.16 -3.21 -7.66
C LEU A 66 -5.94 -2.77 -6.21
N ILE A 67 -6.63 -3.39 -5.26
CA ILE A 67 -6.44 -3.15 -3.83
C ILE A 67 -5.05 -3.61 -3.39
N GLY A 68 -4.56 -4.74 -3.89
CA GLY A 68 -3.20 -5.21 -3.64
C GLY A 68 -2.13 -4.24 -4.16
N GLU A 69 -2.34 -3.69 -5.36
CA GLU A 69 -1.46 -2.67 -5.94
C GLU A 69 -1.50 -1.35 -5.14
N LEU A 70 -2.70 -0.91 -4.75
CA LEU A 70 -2.89 0.27 -3.90
C LEU A 70 -2.20 0.11 -2.54
N ALA A 71 -2.36 -1.04 -1.88
CA ALA A 71 -1.73 -1.34 -0.61
C ALA A 71 -0.20 -1.32 -0.72
N THR A 72 0.34 -1.95 -1.77
CA THR A 72 1.79 -1.96 -2.06
C THR A 72 2.33 -0.55 -2.29
N SER A 73 1.63 0.26 -3.08
CA SER A 73 2.02 1.64 -3.39
C SER A 73 1.97 2.52 -2.13
N THR A 74 0.91 2.36 -1.33
CA THR A 74 0.75 3.06 -0.04
C THR A 74 1.90 2.73 0.92
N TYR A 75 2.28 1.46 1.01
CA TYR A 75 3.42 1.03 1.83
C TYR A 75 4.73 1.70 1.39
N ARG A 76 5.01 1.73 0.07
CA ARG A 76 6.23 2.37 -0.46
C ARG A 76 6.26 3.88 -0.19
N LEU A 77 5.12 4.56 -0.32
CA LEU A 77 5.02 5.99 -0.06
C LEU A 77 5.23 6.35 1.42
N LEU A 78 4.80 5.47 2.33
CA LEU A 78 4.97 5.60 3.77
C LEU A 78 6.36 5.17 4.25
N ASP A 79 7.18 4.53 3.42
CA ASP A 79 8.53 4.12 3.79
C ASP A 79 9.51 5.30 3.62
N PRO A 80 10.04 5.89 4.71
CA PRO A 80 11.01 6.99 4.62
C PRO A 80 12.30 6.56 3.90
N ARG A 81 12.66 5.27 3.90
CA ARG A 81 13.88 4.79 3.21
C ARG A 81 13.76 4.85 1.69
N LYS A 82 12.53 4.97 1.17
CA LYS A 82 12.27 5.11 -0.27
C LYS A 82 12.31 6.55 -0.75
N ARG A 83 12.38 7.55 0.16
CA ARG A 83 12.47 8.97 -0.19
C ARG A 83 13.93 9.39 -0.41
N SER A 84 14.20 10.08 -1.52
CA SER A 84 15.54 10.60 -1.84
C SER A 84 15.89 11.80 -0.95
N GLU A 85 14.95 12.73 -0.76
CA GLU A 85 15.17 13.99 -0.05
C GLU A 85 15.01 13.84 1.47
N GLN A 86 15.89 14.47 2.25
CA GLN A 86 15.82 14.45 3.72
C GLN A 86 14.52 15.06 4.26
N MET A 87 14.07 16.15 3.66
CA MET A 87 12.84 16.83 4.10
C MET A 87 11.59 15.97 3.90
N GLU A 88 11.54 15.17 2.84
CA GLU A 88 10.43 14.23 2.62
C GLU A 88 10.42 13.11 3.68
N ARG A 89 11.60 12.64 4.11
CA ARG A 89 11.71 11.67 5.21
C ARG A 89 11.21 12.24 6.53
N VAL A 90 11.58 13.49 6.83
CA VAL A 90 11.13 14.19 8.03
C VAL A 90 9.61 14.32 8.04
N GLN A 91 8.99 14.69 6.92
CA GLN A 91 7.53 14.81 6.80
C GLN A 91 6.77 13.51 7.11
N LEU A 92 7.38 12.35 6.87
CA LEU A 92 6.80 11.04 7.22
C LEU A 92 7.01 10.65 8.69
N SER A 93 7.92 11.33 9.38
CA SER A 93 8.28 11.05 10.77
C SER A 93 7.60 12.00 11.77
N VAL A 94 6.84 12.97 11.28
CA VAL A 94 6.01 13.85 12.13
C VAL A 94 4.71 13.11 12.45
N PHE A 95 4.59 12.68 13.70
CA PHE A 95 3.37 12.08 14.24
C PHE A 95 2.34 13.16 14.58
N SER A 96 1.06 12.88 14.33
CA SER A 96 -0.02 13.67 14.92
C SER A 96 -0.32 13.22 16.35
N GLU A 97 -1.03 14.05 17.11
CA GLU A 97 -1.48 13.68 18.45
C GLU A 97 -2.32 12.39 18.44
N ALA A 98 -3.14 12.19 17.40
CA ALA A 98 -3.92 10.96 17.23
C ALA A 98 -3.02 9.72 17.03
N ASP A 99 -1.94 9.84 16.25
CA ASP A 99 -0.96 8.77 16.09
C ASP A 99 -0.21 8.47 17.39
N LEU A 100 0.11 9.50 18.19
CA LEU A 100 0.75 9.33 19.50
C LEU A 100 -0.16 8.60 20.51
N GLU A 101 -1.47 8.91 20.52
CA GLU A 101 -2.44 8.19 21.35
C GLU A 101 -2.62 6.73 20.90
N LEU A 102 -2.69 6.47 19.58
CA LEU A 102 -2.73 5.11 19.03
C LEU A 102 -1.46 4.31 19.38
N GLN A 103 -0.29 4.95 19.40
CA GLN A 103 0.96 4.31 19.82
C GLN A 103 0.92 3.85 21.27
N LYS A 104 0.30 4.61 22.18
CA LYS A 104 0.12 4.16 23.58
C LYS A 104 -0.71 2.88 23.66
N LEU A 105 -1.66 2.71 22.73
CA LEU A 105 -2.50 1.52 22.61
C LEU A 105 -1.81 0.37 21.85
N SER A 106 -0.73 0.60 21.11
CA SER A 106 -0.07 -0.42 20.29
C SER A 106 0.63 -1.52 21.11
N SER A 107 0.82 -1.29 22.41
CA SER A 107 1.28 -2.31 23.36
C SER A 107 0.21 -3.37 23.65
N ARG A 108 -1.04 -3.12 23.26
CA ARG A 108 -2.15 -4.08 23.36
C ARG A 108 -2.32 -4.78 22.02
N SER A 109 -2.30 -6.11 22.03
CA SER A 109 -2.65 -6.93 20.87
C SER A 109 -4.02 -6.48 20.33
N LEU A 110 -4.07 -6.15 19.03
CA LEU A 110 -5.33 -5.88 18.32
C LEU A 110 -6.08 -7.17 17.95
N LEU A 111 -5.42 -8.32 18.07
CA LEU A 111 -6.04 -9.62 17.95
C LEU A 111 -6.75 -9.95 19.25
N ALA A 112 -8.01 -10.37 19.15
CA ALA A 112 -8.76 -10.86 20.29
C ALA A 112 -8.03 -12.06 20.93
N PRO A 113 -8.14 -12.27 22.25
CA PRO A 113 -7.45 -13.37 22.93
C PRO A 113 -7.74 -14.72 22.27
N GLU A 114 -8.96 -14.93 21.79
CA GLU A 114 -9.37 -16.13 21.06
C GLU A 114 -8.60 -16.38 19.75
N THR A 115 -8.09 -15.35 19.07
CA THR A 115 -7.33 -15.50 17.81
C THR A 115 -5.86 -15.85 18.01
N ASN A 116 -5.30 -15.64 19.21
CA ASN A 116 -3.90 -16.00 19.50
C ASN A 116 -3.67 -17.51 19.63
N LEU A 117 -4.71 -18.28 19.97
CA LEU A 117 -4.61 -19.74 20.11
C LEU A 117 -4.46 -20.44 18.74
N VAL A 118 -5.11 -19.92 17.70
CA VAL A 118 -5.10 -20.52 16.36
C VAL A 118 -3.73 -20.40 15.67
N VAL A 119 -2.98 -19.32 15.95
CA VAL A 119 -1.64 -19.12 15.36
C VAL A 119 -0.58 -19.99 16.02
N ALA A 120 -0.76 -20.34 17.30
CA ALA A 120 0.15 -21.23 18.02
C ALA A 120 0.00 -22.70 17.58
N GLU A 121 -1.21 -23.16 17.28
CA GLU A 121 -1.47 -24.55 16.85
C GLU A 121 -1.09 -24.84 15.38
N LEU A 122 -0.83 -23.82 14.57
CA LEU A 122 -0.40 -23.97 13.17
C LEU A 122 1.14 -23.92 12.99
N ALA A 123 1.90 -23.82 14.08
CA ALA A 123 3.35 -23.72 14.09
C ALA A 123 4.08 -24.96 14.65
N ASP A 124 3.32 -26.00 15.06
CA ASP A 124 3.81 -27.34 15.39
C ASP A 124 3.51 -28.33 14.24
#